data_AF-A0A0J6F6V6-F1
#
_entry.id   AF-A0A0J6F6V6-F1
#
_cell.length_a   1.000
_cell.length_b   1.000
_cell.length_c   1.000
_cell.angle_alpha   90.00
_cell.angle_beta   90.00
_cell.angle_gamma   90.00
#
_symmetry.space_group_name_H-M   'P 1'
#
loop_
_entity.id
_entity.type
_entity.pdbx_description
1 polymer ?
#
loop_
_entity_poly.entity_id
_entity_poly.type
_entity_poly.pdbx_seq_one_letter_code
_entity_poly.pdbx_strand_id
1 'polypeptide(L)'
;GSNHSLFKLTGDFYNPGPYSGYLAIVLPVCLWMILRQTKIYLHYLGWIGLLAIIVVLPAGMSRTAWIAAAISCGWVYWVQRIGWEKTKRYINGNRTLTIVSSILILISIAGALAGIYLLKKDSANGRLLLWKVTGQAIREQPWTGTGTGGFPAAYAEAQAEYFTSGKASETEMLVAGCPEYGFNEFLQIGLEQGLVGLMVFVLLLSYSLFRGVKNRQAGAAGGILALMVFSLASYPLQLPEFWVVLVVLMGVANSKTPVNADISVDADTPPTPSREGRKILSVAMIGVLAICCGWIFRQQKGYYEGYKKWNTLKMLHHSKAYEAA
;
A
#
# COMPACT_ATOMS: atom_id res chain seq x y z
N GLY A 1 0.82 21.69 -9.47
CA GLY A 1 2.19 21.58 -10.01
C GLY A 1 3.20 22.11 -9.00
N SER A 2 3.95 21.24 -8.32
CA SER A 2 4.78 21.57 -7.15
C SER A 2 6.14 22.27 -7.44
N ASN A 3 6.55 22.44 -8.70
CA ASN A 3 7.77 23.17 -9.12
C ASN A 3 9.04 22.84 -8.31
N HIS A 4 9.22 21.57 -7.95
CA HIS A 4 10.36 21.09 -7.18
C HIS A 4 11.65 21.03 -8.03
N SER A 5 12.74 21.64 -7.53
CA SER A 5 14.00 21.82 -8.27
C SER A 5 14.72 20.53 -8.66
N LEU A 6 14.53 19.45 -7.90
CA LEU A 6 15.19 18.15 -8.13
C LEU A 6 14.43 17.20 -9.08
N PHE A 7 13.17 17.51 -9.46
CA PHE A 7 12.34 16.61 -10.24
C PHE A 7 11.94 17.23 -11.59
N LYS A 8 12.28 16.53 -12.69
CA LYS A 8 11.99 16.99 -14.07
C LYS A 8 10.50 16.97 -14.45
N LEU A 9 9.67 16.26 -13.68
CA LEU A 9 8.22 16.22 -13.86
C LEU A 9 7.55 16.45 -12.49
N THR A 10 6.80 17.53 -12.34
CA THR A 10 6.10 17.84 -11.08
C THR A 10 4.61 18.05 -11.34
N GLY A 11 3.78 17.33 -10.58
CA GLY A 11 2.32 17.41 -10.61
C GLY A 11 1.80 17.96 -9.28
N ASP A 12 0.60 17.54 -8.86
CA ASP A 12 0.09 17.84 -7.52
C ASP A 12 0.79 17.01 -6.44
N PHE A 13 1.44 15.91 -6.83
CA PHE A 13 2.39 15.21 -5.98
C PHE A 13 3.73 15.97 -5.90
N TYR A 14 4.19 16.23 -4.68
CA TYR A 14 5.52 16.82 -4.40
C TYR A 14 6.68 15.85 -4.68
N ASN A 15 6.42 14.53 -4.61
CA ASN A 15 7.38 13.47 -4.90
C ASN A 15 6.90 12.63 -6.10
N PRO A 16 7.72 12.37 -7.13
CA PRO A 16 7.34 11.51 -8.25
C PRO A 16 7.12 10.04 -7.85
N GLY A 17 7.67 9.60 -6.71
CA GLY A 17 7.52 8.24 -6.20
C GLY A 17 6.07 7.82 -5.96
N PRO A 18 5.30 8.54 -5.12
CA PRO A 18 3.87 8.34 -4.95
C PRO A 18 3.09 8.41 -6.26
N TYR A 19 3.38 9.38 -7.13
CA TYR A 19 2.70 9.45 -8.43
C TYR A 19 2.87 8.17 -9.26
N SER A 20 4.09 7.61 -9.35
CA SER A 20 4.31 6.31 -9.98
C SER A 20 3.54 5.17 -9.29
N GLY A 21 3.44 5.21 -7.96
CA GLY A 21 2.66 4.25 -7.18
C GLY A 21 1.17 4.29 -7.54
N TYR A 22 0.61 5.49 -7.69
CA TYR A 22 -0.76 5.69 -8.14
C TYR A 22 -0.98 5.07 -9.53
N LEU A 23 -0.09 5.33 -10.48
CA LEU A 23 -0.16 4.74 -11.82
C LEU A 23 -0.06 3.21 -11.78
N ALA A 24 0.81 2.66 -10.93
CA ALA A 24 0.95 1.21 -10.74
C ALA A 24 -0.33 0.55 -10.19
N ILE A 25 -1.12 1.27 -9.39
CA ILE A 25 -2.42 0.80 -8.87
C ILE A 25 -3.50 0.83 -9.96
N VAL A 26 -3.50 1.82 -10.82
CA VAL A 26 -4.49 1.96 -11.92
C VAL A 26 -4.21 0.98 -13.06
N LEU A 27 -2.94 0.69 -13.35
CA LEU A 27 -2.53 -0.17 -14.46
C LEU A 27 -3.24 -1.55 -14.53
N PRO A 28 -3.34 -2.36 -13.44
CA PRO A 28 -4.05 -3.63 -13.49
C PRO A 28 -5.56 -3.47 -13.76
N VAL A 29 -6.16 -2.33 -13.44
CA VAL A 29 -7.55 -2.02 -13.79
C VAL A 29 -7.68 -1.82 -15.30
N CYS A 30 -6.80 -1.01 -15.91
CA CYS A 30 -6.74 -0.82 -17.36
C CYS A 30 -6.56 -2.14 -18.11
N LEU A 31 -5.58 -2.96 -17.68
CA LEU A 31 -5.32 -4.27 -18.26
C LEU A 31 -6.55 -5.18 -18.17
N TRP A 32 -7.22 -5.19 -17.01
CA TRP A 32 -8.43 -5.99 -16.83
C TRP A 32 -9.57 -5.57 -17.76
N MET A 33 -9.77 -4.25 -17.97
CA MET A 33 -10.79 -3.72 -18.89
C MET A 33 -10.56 -4.17 -20.33
N ILE A 34 -9.29 -4.21 -20.75
CA ILE A 34 -8.84 -4.70 -22.06
C ILE A 34 -9.12 -6.21 -22.18
N LEU A 35 -8.64 -7.00 -21.21
CA LEU A 35 -8.70 -8.47 -21.27
C LEU A 35 -10.11 -9.03 -21.15
N ARG A 36 -10.98 -8.39 -20.35
CA ARG A 36 -12.36 -8.85 -20.13
C ARG A 36 -13.29 -8.55 -21.31
N GLN A 37 -12.84 -7.80 -22.32
CA GLN A 37 -13.68 -7.33 -23.44
C GLN A 37 -14.98 -6.72 -22.93
N THR A 38 -14.84 -5.77 -22.00
CA THR A 38 -15.97 -5.01 -21.46
C THR A 38 -16.65 -4.18 -22.55
N LYS A 39 -17.68 -3.39 -22.19
CA LYS A 39 -18.35 -2.46 -23.12
C LYS A 39 -17.30 -1.66 -23.90
N ILE A 40 -17.55 -1.42 -25.20
CA ILE A 40 -16.57 -0.86 -26.13
C ILE A 40 -15.86 0.40 -25.62
N TYR A 41 -16.59 1.31 -24.97
CA TYR A 41 -16.02 2.52 -24.37
C TYR A 41 -15.04 2.24 -23.22
N LEU A 42 -15.32 1.23 -22.38
CA LEU A 42 -14.41 0.78 -21.32
C LEU A 42 -13.17 0.09 -21.90
N HIS A 43 -13.32 -0.62 -23.01
CA HIS A 43 -12.17 -1.21 -23.70
C HIS A 43 -11.20 -0.14 -24.23
N TYR A 44 -11.72 0.89 -24.91
CA TYR A 44 -10.90 2.02 -25.37
C TYR A 44 -10.31 2.82 -24.22
N LEU A 45 -11.07 3.07 -23.16
CA LEU A 45 -10.57 3.73 -21.94
C LEU A 45 -9.41 2.93 -21.32
N GLY A 46 -9.50 1.60 -21.30
CA GLY A 46 -8.43 0.72 -20.85
C GLY A 46 -7.15 0.89 -21.67
N TRP A 47 -7.25 0.93 -23.01
CA TRP A 47 -6.10 1.14 -23.88
C TRP A 47 -5.48 2.53 -23.74
N ILE A 48 -6.30 3.58 -23.69
CA ILE A 48 -5.82 4.95 -23.49
C ILE A 48 -5.07 5.06 -22.16
N GLY A 49 -5.64 4.52 -21.08
CA GLY A 49 -5.00 4.49 -19.77
C GLY A 49 -3.70 3.69 -19.76
N LEU A 50 -3.69 2.49 -20.37
CA LEU A 50 -2.49 1.66 -20.49
C LEU A 50 -1.36 2.40 -21.21
N LEU A 51 -1.64 2.99 -22.37
CA LEU A 51 -0.64 3.72 -23.17
C LEU A 51 -0.11 4.94 -22.41
N ALA A 52 -1.00 5.72 -21.79
CA ALA A 52 -0.58 6.86 -20.97
C ALA A 52 0.33 6.43 -19.81
N ILE A 53 -0.02 5.36 -19.09
CA ILE A 53 0.78 4.87 -17.96
C ILE A 53 2.14 4.34 -18.44
N ILE A 54 2.20 3.59 -19.54
CA ILE A 54 3.47 3.06 -20.07
C ILE A 54 4.44 4.18 -20.44
N VAL A 55 3.93 5.31 -20.95
CA VAL A 55 4.76 6.48 -21.27
C VAL A 55 5.23 7.22 -20.01
N VAL A 56 4.37 7.36 -19.00
CA VAL A 56 4.63 8.21 -17.84
C VAL A 56 5.35 7.49 -16.70
N LEU A 57 5.03 6.21 -16.44
CA LEU A 57 5.60 5.43 -15.34
C LEU A 57 7.14 5.39 -15.35
N PRO A 58 7.82 5.25 -16.50
CA PRO A 58 9.28 5.30 -16.55
C PRO A 58 9.89 6.62 -16.09
N ALA A 59 9.23 7.74 -16.41
CA ALA A 59 9.70 9.06 -16.02
C ALA A 59 9.69 9.27 -14.49
N GLY A 60 8.83 8.56 -13.76
CA GLY A 60 8.75 8.66 -12.30
C GLY A 60 9.84 7.89 -11.52
N MET A 61 10.63 7.05 -12.19
CA MET A 61 11.83 6.37 -11.64
C MET A 61 11.62 5.63 -10.30
N SER A 62 10.40 5.17 -10.00
CA SER A 62 10.06 4.49 -8.74
C SER A 62 10.15 2.97 -8.85
N ARG A 63 11.29 2.39 -8.44
CA ARG A 63 11.55 0.94 -8.45
C ARG A 63 10.41 0.11 -7.84
N THR A 64 9.88 0.57 -6.69
CA THR A 64 8.78 -0.10 -6.00
C THR A 64 7.48 -0.09 -6.81
N ALA A 65 7.19 1.00 -7.53
CA ALA A 65 6.00 1.10 -8.38
C ALA A 65 6.07 0.15 -9.59
N TRP A 66 7.26 0.02 -10.21
CA TRP A 66 7.48 -0.94 -11.29
C TRP A 66 7.25 -2.39 -10.84
N ILE A 67 7.77 -2.76 -9.66
CA ILE A 67 7.57 -4.09 -9.07
C ILE A 67 6.07 -4.32 -8.78
N ALA A 68 5.39 -3.33 -8.17
CA ALA A 68 3.96 -3.40 -7.89
C ALA A 68 3.11 -3.56 -9.17
N ALA A 69 3.42 -2.80 -10.21
CA ALA A 69 2.79 -2.88 -11.52
C ALA A 69 2.98 -4.25 -12.16
N ALA A 70 4.20 -4.78 -12.18
CA ALA A 70 4.52 -6.07 -12.78
C ALA A 70 3.82 -7.23 -12.05
N ILE A 71 3.89 -7.27 -10.72
CA ILE A 71 3.24 -8.32 -9.92
C ILE A 71 1.73 -8.28 -10.08
N SER A 72 1.11 -7.10 -9.96
CA SER A 72 -0.34 -6.96 -10.05
C SER A 72 -0.88 -7.25 -11.46
N CYS A 73 -0.23 -6.75 -12.51
CA CYS A 73 -0.64 -7.01 -13.89
C CYS A 73 -0.42 -8.47 -14.30
N GLY A 74 0.72 -9.06 -13.89
CA GLY A 74 0.99 -10.47 -14.10
C GLY A 74 -0.06 -11.35 -13.42
N TRP A 75 -0.45 -11.02 -12.19
CA TRP A 75 -1.52 -11.69 -11.48
C TRP A 75 -2.89 -11.52 -12.17
N VAL A 76 -3.26 -10.31 -12.60
CA VAL A 76 -4.52 -10.08 -13.35
C VAL A 76 -4.56 -10.87 -14.65
N TYR A 77 -3.46 -10.87 -15.41
CA TYR A 77 -3.35 -11.64 -16.64
C TYR A 77 -3.50 -13.14 -16.38
N TRP A 78 -2.80 -13.64 -15.35
CA TRP A 78 -2.87 -15.04 -14.93
C TRP A 78 -4.31 -15.44 -14.57
N VAL A 79 -5.01 -14.66 -13.73
CA VAL A 79 -6.40 -14.92 -13.36
C VAL A 79 -7.33 -14.92 -14.58
N GLN A 80 -7.14 -13.99 -15.51
CA GLN A 80 -8.07 -13.81 -16.64
C GLN A 80 -7.87 -14.77 -17.81
N ARG A 81 -6.64 -15.24 -18.07
CA ARG A 81 -6.32 -16.03 -19.28
C ARG A 81 -5.90 -17.46 -18.98
N ILE A 82 -5.19 -17.66 -17.88
CA ILE A 82 -4.58 -18.93 -17.51
C ILE A 82 -5.46 -19.63 -16.48
N GLY A 83 -5.58 -19.07 -15.29
CA GLY A 83 -6.31 -19.63 -14.15
C GLY A 83 -5.64 -20.87 -13.55
N TRP A 84 -6.08 -21.24 -12.35
CA TRP A 84 -5.47 -22.32 -11.56
C TRP A 84 -5.54 -23.68 -12.27
N GLU A 85 -6.66 -24.00 -12.92
CA GLU A 85 -6.85 -25.31 -13.59
C GLU A 85 -5.90 -25.53 -14.76
N LYS A 86 -5.63 -24.50 -15.59
CA LYS A 86 -4.65 -24.63 -16.68
C LYS A 86 -3.24 -24.72 -16.14
N THR A 87 -2.92 -23.92 -15.11
CA THR A 87 -1.61 -23.96 -14.45
C THR A 87 -1.35 -25.34 -13.85
N LYS A 88 -2.31 -25.93 -13.11
CA LYS A 88 -2.18 -27.26 -12.53
C LYS A 88 -1.98 -28.35 -13.59
N ARG A 89 -2.73 -28.29 -14.70
CA ARG A 89 -2.54 -29.21 -15.84
C ARG A 89 -1.15 -29.12 -16.45
N TYR A 90 -0.64 -27.91 -16.66
CA TYR A 90 0.70 -27.70 -17.20
C TYR A 90 1.81 -28.22 -16.26
N ILE A 91 1.71 -27.90 -14.97
CA ILE A 91 2.64 -28.36 -13.94
C ILE A 91 2.68 -29.89 -13.88
N ASN A 92 1.52 -30.55 -13.91
CA ASN A 92 1.42 -32.00 -13.83
C ASN A 92 1.83 -32.71 -15.12
N GLY A 93 1.56 -32.12 -16.29
CA GLY A 93 1.92 -32.69 -17.59
C GLY A 93 3.42 -32.67 -17.87
N ASN A 94 4.12 -31.60 -17.45
CA ASN A 94 5.54 -31.39 -17.78
C ASN A 94 6.33 -30.93 -16.54
N ARG A 95 6.40 -31.78 -15.51
CA ARG A 95 7.02 -31.46 -14.21
C ARG A 95 8.46 -30.98 -14.33
N THR A 96 9.30 -31.64 -15.12
CA THR A 96 10.72 -31.27 -15.30
C THR A 96 10.87 -29.89 -15.96
N LEU A 97 10.15 -29.64 -17.06
CA LEU A 97 10.19 -28.34 -17.75
C LEU A 97 9.66 -27.22 -16.86
N THR A 98 8.63 -27.49 -16.06
CA THR A 98 8.08 -26.55 -15.08
C THR A 98 9.12 -26.18 -14.03
N ILE A 99 9.83 -27.17 -13.47
CA ILE A 99 10.88 -26.92 -12.47
C ILE A 99 12.02 -26.09 -13.09
N VAL A 100 12.51 -26.47 -14.27
CA VAL A 100 13.59 -25.77 -14.96
C VAL A 100 13.19 -24.33 -15.29
N SER A 101 12.01 -24.11 -15.88
CA SER A 101 11.52 -22.76 -16.19
C SER A 101 11.29 -21.92 -14.93
N SER A 102 10.80 -22.51 -13.84
CA SER A 102 10.63 -21.82 -12.56
C SER A 102 11.97 -21.38 -11.96
N ILE A 103 13.00 -22.24 -12.03
CA ILE A 103 14.36 -21.90 -11.58
C ILE A 103 14.95 -20.78 -12.44
N LEU A 104 14.81 -20.84 -13.77
CA LEU A 104 15.29 -19.79 -14.66
C LEU A 104 14.61 -18.44 -14.38
N ILE A 105 13.29 -18.44 -14.20
CA ILE A 105 12.53 -17.24 -13.81
C ILE A 105 13.03 -16.70 -12.47
N LEU A 106 13.26 -17.57 -11.48
CA LEU A 106 13.77 -17.15 -10.17
C LEU A 106 15.15 -16.52 -10.28
N ILE A 107 16.06 -17.09 -11.08
CA ILE A 107 17.40 -16.55 -11.34
C ILE A 107 17.29 -15.18 -12.04
N SER A 108 16.43 -15.04 -13.05
CA SER A 108 16.21 -13.75 -13.73
C SER A 108 15.65 -12.68 -12.79
N ILE A 109 14.69 -13.03 -11.93
CA ILE A 109 14.13 -12.11 -10.92
C ILE A 109 15.23 -11.71 -9.92
N ALA A 110 16.02 -12.66 -9.42
CA ALA A 110 17.11 -12.37 -8.50
C ALA A 110 18.15 -11.45 -9.13
N GLY A 111 18.55 -11.69 -10.39
CA GLY A 111 19.46 -10.81 -11.13
C GLY A 111 18.89 -9.41 -11.33
N ALA A 112 17.61 -9.29 -11.69
CA ALA A 112 16.93 -8.00 -11.82
C ALA A 112 16.87 -7.24 -10.48
N LEU A 113 16.51 -7.92 -9.39
CA LEU A 113 16.47 -7.32 -8.04
C LEU A 113 17.86 -6.89 -7.58
N ALA A 114 18.90 -7.68 -7.86
CA ALA A 114 20.29 -7.32 -7.56
C ALA A 114 20.73 -6.09 -8.35
N GLY A 115 20.43 -6.01 -9.65
CA GLY A 115 20.69 -4.82 -10.48
C GLY A 115 19.95 -3.58 -9.96
N ILE A 116 18.67 -3.72 -9.64
CA ILE A 116 17.82 -2.67 -9.05
C ILE A 116 18.39 -2.18 -7.71
N TYR A 117 18.93 -3.09 -6.90
CA TYR A 117 19.58 -2.76 -5.63
C TYR A 117 20.87 -1.96 -5.86
N LEU A 118 21.75 -2.43 -6.74
CA LEU A 118 23.03 -1.76 -7.04
C LEU A 118 22.85 -0.35 -7.62
N LEU A 119 21.82 -0.11 -8.43
CA LEU A 119 21.53 1.21 -9.00
C LEU A 119 21.24 2.31 -7.98
N LYS A 120 20.77 1.95 -6.78
CA LYS A 120 20.44 2.90 -5.69
C LYS A 120 20.63 2.21 -4.34
N LYS A 121 21.89 1.84 -4.07
CA LYS A 121 22.32 1.07 -2.90
C LYS A 121 22.04 1.83 -1.59
N ASP A 122 22.45 3.10 -1.50
CA ASP A 122 22.30 3.90 -0.28
C ASP A 122 20.83 4.10 0.10
N SER A 123 19.96 4.33 -0.90
CA SER A 123 18.52 4.41 -0.70
C SER A 123 17.91 3.09 -0.21
N ALA A 124 18.45 1.94 -0.62
CA ALA A 124 17.97 0.65 -0.13
C ALA A 124 18.46 0.39 1.31
N ASN A 125 19.73 0.68 1.59
CA ASN A 125 20.32 0.55 2.92
C ASN A 125 19.62 1.45 3.96
N GLY A 126 19.31 2.69 3.59
CA GLY A 126 18.56 3.60 4.47
C GLY A 126 17.18 3.04 4.84
N ARG A 127 16.47 2.40 3.90
CA ARG A 127 15.19 1.73 4.20
C ARG A 127 15.35 0.49 5.07
N LEU A 128 16.40 -0.31 4.84
CA LEU A 128 16.68 -1.48 5.69
C LEU A 128 16.95 -1.06 7.14
N LEU A 129 17.75 -0.01 7.35
CA LEU A 129 17.98 0.57 8.68
C LEU A 129 16.68 1.10 9.29
N LEU A 130 15.90 1.87 8.52
CA LEU A 130 14.61 2.41 8.93
C LEU A 130 13.67 1.29 9.41
N TRP A 131 13.55 0.19 8.66
CA TRP A 131 12.70 -0.95 9.03
C TRP A 131 13.22 -1.69 10.25
N LYS A 132 14.55 -1.84 10.38
CA LYS A 132 15.18 -2.48 11.53
C LYS A 132 14.90 -1.73 12.82
N VAL A 133 15.14 -0.41 12.83
CA VAL A 133 14.89 0.44 14.00
C VAL A 133 13.40 0.55 14.29
N THR A 134 12.54 0.66 13.27
CA THR A 134 11.08 0.61 13.45
C THR A 134 10.64 -0.69 14.12
N GLY A 135 11.22 -1.83 13.71
CA GLY A 135 10.96 -3.12 14.33
C GLY A 135 11.43 -3.22 15.78
N GLN A 136 12.44 -2.44 16.18
CA GLN A 136 12.85 -2.32 17.59
C GLN A 136 11.83 -1.49 18.37
N ALA A 137 11.43 -0.33 17.84
CA ALA A 137 10.43 0.54 18.46
C ALA A 137 9.07 -0.18 18.68
N ILE A 138 8.65 -1.03 17.73
CA ILE A 138 7.42 -1.84 17.89
C ILE A 138 7.48 -2.75 19.13
N ARG A 139 8.67 -3.21 19.55
CA ARG A 139 8.80 -4.12 20.70
C ARG A 139 8.50 -3.46 22.04
N GLU A 140 8.57 -2.13 22.13
CA GLU A 140 8.25 -1.40 23.35
C GLU A 140 6.75 -1.38 23.63
N GLN A 141 5.93 -1.22 22.59
CA GLN A 141 4.47 -1.15 22.69
C GLN A 141 3.76 -1.99 21.61
N PRO A 142 3.93 -3.32 21.60
CA PRO A 142 3.55 -4.16 20.46
C PRO A 142 2.03 -4.27 20.25
N TRP A 143 1.22 -4.09 21.29
CA TRP A 143 -0.23 -4.33 21.23
C TRP A 143 -1.03 -3.10 20.82
N THR A 144 -0.72 -1.95 21.42
CA THR A 144 -1.46 -0.70 21.24
C THR A 144 -0.78 0.28 20.30
N GLY A 145 0.54 0.13 20.09
CA GLY A 145 1.36 1.11 19.39
C GLY A 145 1.48 2.43 20.15
N THR A 146 2.17 3.38 19.55
CA THR A 146 2.48 4.70 20.12
C THR A 146 1.42 5.76 19.84
N GLY A 147 0.39 5.41 19.08
CA GLY A 147 -0.69 6.30 18.64
C GLY A 147 -0.47 6.87 17.23
N THR A 148 -1.58 7.20 16.56
CA THR A 148 -1.61 7.74 15.20
C THR A 148 -0.69 8.96 15.06
N GLY A 149 0.20 8.97 14.07
CA GLY A 149 1.19 10.03 13.86
C GLY A 149 2.41 10.00 14.79
N GLY A 150 2.48 9.02 15.70
CA GLY A 150 3.57 8.88 16.68
C GLY A 150 4.87 8.36 16.08
N PHE A 151 4.87 7.99 14.80
CA PHE A 151 6.01 7.38 14.13
C PHE A 151 7.31 8.19 14.25
N PRO A 152 7.36 9.50 13.93
CA PRO A 152 8.63 10.25 13.94
C PRO A 152 9.29 10.29 15.32
N ALA A 153 8.50 10.45 16.38
CA ALA A 153 8.99 10.51 17.75
C ALA A 153 9.52 9.15 18.22
N ALA A 154 8.71 8.10 18.08
CA ALA A 154 9.08 6.76 18.50
C ALA A 154 10.27 6.21 17.71
N TYR A 155 10.34 6.53 16.41
CA TYR A 155 11.48 6.14 15.58
C TYR A 155 12.77 6.86 16.00
N ALA A 156 12.71 8.17 16.26
CA ALA A 156 13.88 8.95 16.65
C ALA A 156 14.46 8.48 18.00
N GLU A 157 13.59 8.17 18.96
CA GLU A 157 13.98 7.62 20.26
C GLU A 157 14.67 6.26 20.10
N ALA A 158 14.05 5.32 19.36
CA ALA A 158 14.64 4.02 19.08
C ALA A 158 15.95 4.11 18.27
N GLN A 159 16.07 5.06 17.34
CA GLN A 159 17.30 5.27 16.58
C GLN A 159 18.42 5.78 17.49
N ALA A 160 18.11 6.72 18.39
CA ALA A 160 19.08 7.21 19.37
C ALA A 160 19.57 6.08 20.27
N GLU A 161 18.67 5.27 20.82
CA GLU A 161 19.04 4.11 21.64
C GLU A 161 19.89 3.10 20.86
N TYR A 162 19.52 2.78 19.61
CA TYR A 162 20.27 1.86 18.76
C TYR A 162 21.71 2.32 18.50
N PHE A 163 21.92 3.63 18.34
CA PHE A 163 23.24 4.20 18.12
C PHE A 163 24.05 4.29 19.42
N THR A 164 23.43 4.67 20.53
CA THR A 164 24.08 4.68 21.84
C THR A 164 24.47 3.27 22.30
N SER A 165 23.77 2.22 21.85
CA SER A 165 24.11 0.84 22.19
C SER A 165 25.41 0.33 21.54
N GLY A 166 26.05 1.11 20.65
CA GLY A 166 27.29 0.72 19.96
C GLY A 166 27.15 -0.44 18.96
N LYS A 167 25.91 -0.82 18.59
CA LYS A 167 25.64 -1.95 17.67
C LYS A 167 25.50 -1.50 16.21
N ALA A 168 25.42 -0.19 15.96
CA ALA A 168 25.28 0.38 14.63
C ALA A 168 26.58 0.24 13.84
N SER A 169 26.48 -0.23 12.61
CA SER A 169 27.62 -0.24 11.68
C SER A 169 27.88 1.15 11.08
N GLU A 170 29.11 1.40 10.63
CA GLU A 170 29.45 2.66 9.94
C GLU A 170 28.52 2.93 8.75
N THR A 171 28.20 1.90 7.96
CA THR A 171 27.28 2.03 6.82
C THR A 171 25.86 2.42 7.22
N GLU A 172 25.38 1.96 8.39
CA GLU A 172 24.07 2.35 8.91
C GLU A 172 24.10 3.81 9.39
N MET A 173 25.19 4.22 10.04
CA MET A 173 25.36 5.60 10.50
C MET A 173 25.38 6.61 9.33
N LEU A 174 26.00 6.24 8.20
CA LEU A 174 26.07 7.09 7.00
C LEU A 174 24.72 7.30 6.30
N VAL A 175 23.78 6.37 6.45
CA VAL A 175 22.44 6.45 5.81
C VAL A 175 21.33 6.83 6.79
N ALA A 176 21.69 7.15 8.03
CA ALA A 176 20.77 7.51 9.09
C ALA A 176 20.07 8.84 8.78
N GLY A 177 18.83 8.96 9.24
CA GLY A 177 18.05 10.20 9.14
C GLY A 177 16.80 10.14 9.99
N CYS A 178 16.05 11.24 10.02
CA CYS A 178 14.80 11.39 10.78
C CYS A 178 13.61 11.55 9.82
N PRO A 179 13.15 10.46 9.17
CA PRO A 179 12.05 10.55 8.22
C PRO A 179 10.71 10.76 8.93
N GLU A 180 9.80 11.49 8.29
CA GLU A 180 8.42 11.64 8.75
C GLU A 180 7.60 10.35 8.63
N TYR A 181 8.00 9.44 7.73
CA TYR A 181 7.27 8.21 7.39
C TYR A 181 8.19 7.00 7.38
N GLY A 182 7.64 5.81 7.67
CA GLY A 182 8.41 4.57 7.74
C GLY A 182 8.81 3.97 6.39
N PHE A 183 8.31 4.52 5.28
CA PHE A 183 8.46 3.96 3.93
C PHE A 183 8.13 2.46 3.87
N ASN A 184 7.23 2.02 4.75
CA ASN A 184 6.60 0.71 4.82
C ASN A 184 5.35 0.90 5.69
N GLU A 185 4.18 0.96 5.06
CA GLU A 185 2.93 1.27 5.77
C GLU A 185 2.59 0.20 6.80
N PHE A 186 2.95 -1.06 6.56
CA PHE A 186 2.66 -2.14 7.52
C PHE A 186 3.48 -1.99 8.80
N LEU A 187 4.76 -1.62 8.68
CA LEU A 187 5.59 -1.32 9.84
C LEU A 187 5.13 -0.05 10.55
N GLN A 188 4.78 1.00 9.79
CA GLN A 188 4.29 2.24 10.38
C GLN A 188 2.97 2.04 11.12
N ILE A 189 1.99 1.34 10.52
CA ILE A 189 0.74 0.98 11.18
C ILE A 189 1.01 0.08 12.40
N GLY A 190 1.95 -0.86 12.30
CA GLY A 190 2.36 -1.71 13.42
C GLY A 190 2.95 -0.91 14.59
N LEU A 191 3.72 0.15 14.30
CA LEU A 191 4.28 1.03 15.33
C LEU A 191 3.21 1.94 15.94
N GLU A 192 2.35 2.56 15.13
CA GLU A 192 1.38 3.55 15.59
C GLU A 192 0.13 2.93 16.22
N GLN A 193 -0.35 1.79 15.70
CA GLN A 193 -1.62 1.15 16.10
C GLN A 193 -1.42 -0.24 16.72
N GLY A 194 -0.17 -0.68 16.84
CA GLY A 194 0.16 -2.01 17.34
C GLY A 194 -0.27 -3.15 16.42
N LEU A 195 -0.06 -4.37 16.90
CA LEU A 195 -0.40 -5.60 16.18
C LEU A 195 -1.89 -5.71 15.88
N VAL A 196 -2.75 -5.17 16.77
CA VAL A 196 -4.21 -5.21 16.57
C VAL A 196 -4.61 -4.35 15.37
N GLY A 197 -4.14 -3.11 15.30
CA GLY A 197 -4.44 -2.23 14.16
C GLY A 197 -3.88 -2.78 12.84
N LEU A 198 -2.65 -3.30 12.87
CA LEU A 198 -2.03 -3.93 11.71
C LEU A 198 -2.83 -5.15 11.24
N MET A 199 -3.27 -6.03 12.15
CA MET A 199 -4.07 -7.20 11.81
C MET A 199 -5.40 -6.81 11.16
N VAL A 200 -6.12 -5.84 11.73
CA VAL A 200 -7.38 -5.34 11.16
C VAL A 200 -7.16 -4.82 9.73
N PHE A 201 -6.09 -4.04 9.53
CA PHE A 201 -5.76 -3.49 8.22
C PHE A 201 -5.43 -4.58 7.19
N VAL A 202 -4.60 -5.56 7.55
CA VAL A 202 -4.24 -6.69 6.67
C VAL A 202 -5.48 -7.54 6.34
N LEU A 203 -6.36 -7.78 7.32
CA LEU A 203 -7.61 -8.51 7.11
C LEU A 203 -8.54 -7.76 6.15
N LEU A 204 -8.66 -6.43 6.27
CA LEU A 204 -9.46 -5.60 5.37
C LEU A 204 -8.98 -5.71 3.91
N LEU A 205 -7.67 -5.58 3.69
CA LEU A 205 -7.08 -5.69 2.34
C LEU A 205 -7.24 -7.10 1.78
N SER A 206 -6.97 -8.12 2.60
CA SER A 206 -7.09 -9.54 2.21
C SER A 206 -8.52 -9.92 1.88
N TYR A 207 -9.48 -9.47 2.68
CA TYR A 207 -10.91 -9.67 2.44
C TYR A 207 -11.34 -9.01 1.13
N SER A 208 -10.91 -7.76 0.90
CA SER A 208 -11.25 -7.02 -0.31
C SER A 208 -10.66 -7.67 -1.56
N LEU A 209 -9.41 -8.15 -1.49
CA LEU A 209 -8.77 -8.92 -2.55
C LEU A 209 -9.55 -10.20 -2.86
N PHE A 210 -9.89 -10.98 -1.82
CA PHE A 210 -10.69 -12.19 -1.94
C PHE A 210 -12.06 -11.93 -2.58
N ARG A 211 -12.77 -10.89 -2.13
CA ARG A 211 -14.07 -10.47 -2.69
C ARG A 211 -13.93 -10.07 -4.14
N GLY A 212 -12.88 -9.33 -4.49
CA GLY A 212 -12.60 -8.94 -5.88
C GLY A 212 -12.42 -10.15 -6.78
N VAL A 213 -11.67 -11.16 -6.34
CA VAL A 213 -11.54 -12.43 -7.09
C VAL A 213 -12.88 -13.15 -7.19
N LYS A 214 -13.58 -13.36 -6.07
CA LYS A 214 -14.86 -14.09 -6.02
C LYS A 214 -15.93 -13.44 -6.89
N ASN A 215 -15.98 -12.10 -6.93
CA ASN A 215 -16.95 -11.34 -7.72
C ASN A 215 -16.49 -11.10 -9.18
N ARG A 216 -15.39 -11.74 -9.61
CA ARG A 216 -14.77 -11.60 -10.94
C ARG A 216 -14.27 -10.18 -11.25
N GLN A 217 -14.08 -9.35 -10.23
CA GLN A 217 -13.53 -7.99 -10.30
C GLN A 217 -12.01 -8.00 -10.19
N ALA A 218 -11.34 -8.80 -11.04
CA ALA A 218 -9.89 -8.99 -10.96
C ALA A 218 -9.09 -7.69 -11.18
N GLY A 219 -9.61 -6.69 -11.90
CA GLY A 219 -8.97 -5.38 -12.03
C GLY A 219 -8.87 -4.64 -10.69
N ALA A 220 -9.98 -4.60 -9.93
CA ALA A 220 -10.00 -3.97 -8.62
C ALA A 220 -9.13 -4.73 -7.60
N ALA A 221 -9.19 -6.06 -7.62
CA ALA A 221 -8.31 -6.91 -6.82
C ALA A 221 -6.82 -6.67 -7.18
N GLY A 222 -6.50 -6.54 -8.46
CA GLY A 222 -5.16 -6.24 -8.94
C GLY A 222 -4.66 -4.86 -8.46
N GLY A 223 -5.53 -3.85 -8.46
CA GLY A 223 -5.20 -2.53 -7.90
C GLY A 223 -4.92 -2.58 -6.40
N ILE A 224 -5.72 -3.33 -5.63
CA ILE A 224 -5.47 -3.54 -4.19
C ILE A 224 -4.14 -4.28 -3.98
N LEU A 225 -3.85 -5.31 -4.79
CA LEU A 225 -2.57 -6.02 -4.75
C LEU A 225 -1.40 -5.10 -5.07
N ALA A 226 -1.53 -4.22 -6.06
CA ALA A 226 -0.52 -3.22 -6.40
C ALA A 226 -0.28 -2.27 -5.22
N LEU A 227 -1.34 -1.80 -4.56
CA LEU A 227 -1.23 -0.95 -3.37
C LEU A 227 -0.49 -1.69 -2.24
N MET A 228 -0.83 -2.96 -1.97
CA MET A 228 -0.17 -3.77 -0.95
C MET A 228 1.34 -3.90 -1.23
N VAL A 229 1.72 -4.25 -2.46
CA VAL A 229 3.13 -4.38 -2.84
C VAL A 229 3.86 -3.04 -2.76
N PHE A 230 3.23 -1.96 -3.24
CA PHE A 230 3.83 -0.63 -3.19
C PHE A 230 4.03 -0.15 -1.75
N SER A 231 3.10 -0.48 -0.85
CA SER A 231 3.12 -0.12 0.58
C SER A 231 4.22 -0.82 1.38
N LEU A 232 4.84 -1.88 0.85
CA LEU A 232 5.97 -2.56 1.52
C LEU A 232 7.25 -1.72 1.52
N ALA A 233 7.40 -0.81 0.57
CA ALA A 233 8.59 0.03 0.44
C ALA A 233 8.29 1.49 0.04
N SER A 234 7.09 1.95 0.38
CA SER A 234 6.61 3.32 0.18
C SER A 234 5.58 3.71 1.24
N TYR A 235 5.02 4.90 1.12
CA TYR A 235 4.13 5.54 2.11
C TYR A 235 2.83 6.08 1.47
N PRO A 236 2.11 5.29 0.64
CA PRO A 236 0.92 5.76 -0.06
C PRO A 236 -0.22 6.23 0.86
N LEU A 237 -0.41 5.65 2.05
CA LEU A 237 -1.56 5.94 2.92
C LEU A 237 -1.38 7.24 3.72
N GLN A 238 -0.20 7.86 3.64
CA GLN A 238 0.03 9.20 4.16
C GLN A 238 -0.58 10.27 3.24
N LEU A 239 -0.99 9.88 2.04
CA LEU A 239 -1.54 10.74 1.01
C LEU A 239 -3.05 10.43 0.83
N PRO A 240 -3.94 11.44 0.98
CA PRO A 240 -5.39 11.25 0.89
C PRO A 240 -5.88 10.61 -0.41
N GLU A 241 -5.17 10.83 -1.52
CA GLU A 241 -5.51 10.33 -2.85
C GLU A 241 -5.55 8.80 -2.89
N PHE A 242 -4.67 8.14 -2.13
CA PHE A 242 -4.62 6.67 -2.07
C PHE A 242 -5.75 6.09 -1.22
N TRP A 243 -6.22 6.81 -0.19
CA TRP A 243 -7.40 6.42 0.56
C TRP A 243 -8.63 6.43 -0.33
N VAL A 244 -8.80 7.48 -1.15
CA VAL A 244 -9.90 7.57 -2.11
C VAL A 244 -9.87 6.39 -3.08
N VAL A 245 -8.70 6.11 -3.68
CA VAL A 245 -8.55 4.98 -4.60
C VAL A 245 -8.82 3.65 -3.91
N LEU A 246 -8.29 3.43 -2.72
CA LEU A 246 -8.53 2.20 -1.96
C LEU A 246 -10.03 1.99 -1.70
N VAL A 247 -10.76 3.02 -1.24
CA VAL A 247 -12.20 2.94 -1.00
C VAL A 247 -12.97 2.61 -2.29
N VAL A 248 -12.62 3.26 -3.41
CA VAL A 248 -13.23 2.98 -4.71
C VAL A 248 -12.96 1.53 -5.15
N LEU A 249 -11.71 1.06 -5.07
CA LEU A 249 -11.34 -0.30 -5.43
C LEU A 249 -12.04 -1.34 -4.53
N MET A 250 -12.15 -1.09 -3.24
CA MET A 250 -12.91 -1.95 -2.32
C MET A 250 -14.40 -1.98 -2.67
N GLY A 251 -14.99 -0.85 -3.04
CA GLY A 251 -16.38 -0.77 -3.51
C GLY A 251 -16.59 -1.59 -4.78
N VAL A 252 -15.72 -1.42 -5.78
CA VAL A 252 -15.77 -2.18 -7.03
C VAL A 252 -15.54 -3.67 -6.77
N ALA A 253 -14.57 -4.05 -5.93
CA ALA A 253 -14.29 -5.44 -5.57
C ALA A 253 -15.50 -6.13 -4.91
N ASN A 254 -16.32 -5.38 -4.17
CA ASN A 254 -17.54 -5.87 -3.53
C ASN A 254 -18.79 -5.83 -4.42
N SER A 255 -18.74 -5.13 -5.56
CA SER A 255 -19.83 -5.07 -6.52
C SER A 255 -19.99 -6.41 -7.25
N LYS A 256 -21.21 -6.95 -7.24
CA LYS A 256 -21.56 -8.10 -8.09
C LYS A 256 -21.71 -7.60 -9.52
N THR A 257 -21.08 -8.26 -10.49
CA THR A 257 -21.48 -8.06 -11.88
C THR A 257 -22.83 -8.77 -12.07
N PRO A 258 -23.88 -8.10 -12.58
CA PRO A 258 -25.05 -8.83 -13.06
C PRO A 258 -24.57 -9.73 -14.19
N VAL A 259 -24.66 -11.03 -13.96
CA VAL A 259 -24.43 -12.04 -14.98
C VAL A 259 -25.58 -11.88 -15.96
N ASN A 260 -25.37 -11.17 -17.08
CA ASN A 260 -26.21 -11.42 -18.24
C ASN A 260 -25.94 -12.88 -18.64
N ALA A 261 -27.03 -13.67 -18.57
CA ALA A 261 -27.35 -14.93 -19.22
C ALA A 261 -26.19 -15.84 -19.71
N ASP A 262 -26.30 -17.13 -19.35
CA ASP A 262 -25.79 -18.31 -20.09
C ASP A 262 -24.67 -19.16 -19.49
N ILE A 263 -24.23 -18.92 -18.25
CA ILE A 263 -23.45 -19.97 -17.56
C ILE A 263 -23.91 -20.11 -16.11
N SER A 264 -24.82 -21.07 -15.89
CA SER A 264 -25.12 -21.66 -14.61
C SER A 264 -23.87 -22.37 -14.08
N VAL A 265 -23.06 -21.63 -13.34
CA VAL A 265 -22.21 -22.25 -12.32
C VAL A 265 -22.84 -21.84 -11.01
N ASP A 266 -23.42 -22.82 -10.32
CA ASP A 266 -23.88 -22.68 -8.94
C ASP A 266 -22.70 -22.19 -8.10
N ALA A 267 -22.67 -20.87 -7.90
CA ALA A 267 -21.79 -20.28 -6.92
C ALA A 267 -22.42 -20.60 -5.57
N ASP A 268 -21.75 -21.41 -4.77
CA ASP A 268 -21.98 -21.54 -3.32
C ASP A 268 -21.87 -20.14 -2.69
N THR A 269 -22.97 -19.41 -2.76
CA THR A 269 -23.18 -18.19 -2.00
C THR A 269 -23.51 -18.63 -0.59
N PRO A 270 -22.73 -18.23 0.43
CA PRO A 270 -23.17 -18.39 1.81
C PRO A 270 -24.56 -17.75 1.93
N PRO A 271 -25.45 -18.35 2.74
CA PRO A 271 -26.85 -17.92 2.82
C PRO A 271 -26.88 -16.42 3.05
N THR A 272 -27.60 -15.71 2.18
CA THR A 272 -27.76 -14.26 2.35
C THR A 272 -28.44 -14.03 3.70
N PRO A 273 -27.85 -13.24 4.61
CA PRO A 273 -28.46 -13.01 5.92
C PRO A 273 -29.89 -12.49 5.73
N SER A 274 -30.78 -13.00 6.58
CA SER A 274 -32.19 -12.59 6.63
C SER A 274 -32.30 -11.06 6.71
N ARG A 275 -33.46 -10.50 6.36
CA ARG A 275 -33.67 -9.04 6.40
C ARG A 275 -33.32 -8.46 7.78
N GLU A 276 -33.59 -9.20 8.85
CA GLU A 276 -33.19 -8.89 10.22
C GLU A 276 -31.69 -9.07 10.47
N GLY A 277 -31.10 -10.17 10.01
CA GLY A 277 -29.64 -10.38 10.09
C GLY A 277 -28.84 -9.29 9.38
N ARG A 278 -29.34 -8.77 8.25
CA ARG A 278 -28.77 -7.62 7.55
C ARG A 278 -28.85 -6.34 8.37
N LYS A 279 -29.99 -6.08 9.02
CA LYS A 279 -30.15 -4.91 9.90
C LYS A 279 -29.22 -5.00 11.10
N ILE A 280 -29.15 -6.14 11.78
CA ILE A 280 -28.27 -6.37 12.94
C ILE A 280 -26.80 -6.18 12.53
N LEU A 281 -26.39 -6.75 11.41
CA LEU A 281 -25.04 -6.57 10.87
C LEU A 281 -24.72 -5.11 10.55
N SER A 282 -25.69 -4.38 9.99
CA SER A 282 -25.53 -2.95 9.67
C SER A 282 -25.37 -2.10 10.93
N VAL A 283 -26.19 -2.35 11.96
CA VAL A 283 -26.13 -1.66 13.25
C VAL A 283 -24.81 -1.98 13.96
N ALA A 284 -24.38 -3.25 13.96
CA ALA A 284 -23.10 -3.66 14.53
C ALA A 284 -21.93 -2.98 13.82
N MET A 285 -21.93 -2.92 12.50
CA MET A 285 -20.90 -2.21 11.71
C MET A 285 -20.85 -0.72 12.04
N ILE A 286 -22.00 -0.05 12.12
CA ILE A 286 -22.08 1.38 12.50
C ILE A 286 -21.56 1.58 13.92
N GLY A 287 -21.92 0.70 14.85
CA GLY A 287 -21.43 0.74 16.24
C GLY A 287 -19.92 0.59 16.33
N VAL A 288 -19.34 -0.37 15.60
CA VAL A 288 -17.88 -0.56 15.52
C VAL A 288 -17.20 0.66 14.91
N LEU A 289 -17.74 1.20 13.81
CA LEU A 289 -17.19 2.42 13.19
C LEU A 289 -17.24 3.61 14.14
N ALA A 290 -18.34 3.80 14.88
CA ALA A 290 -18.46 4.88 15.87
C ALA A 290 -17.43 4.74 17.01
N ILE A 291 -17.21 3.51 17.49
CA ILE A 291 -16.18 3.21 18.51
C ILE A 291 -14.78 3.51 17.96
N CYS A 292 -14.49 3.07 16.73
CA CYS A 292 -13.22 3.36 16.06
C CYS A 292 -13.00 4.87 15.88
N CYS A 293 -14.01 5.62 15.44
CA CYS A 293 -13.95 7.08 15.33
C CYS A 293 -13.71 7.74 16.69
N GLY A 294 -14.41 7.30 17.74
CA GLY A 294 -14.20 7.80 19.10
C GLY A 294 -12.80 7.51 19.64
N TRP A 295 -12.25 6.33 19.33
CA TRP A 295 -10.88 5.96 19.69
C TRP A 295 -9.83 6.82 18.98
N ILE A 296 -9.96 7.01 17.66
CA ILE A 296 -9.07 7.87 16.87
C ILE A 296 -9.15 9.32 17.37
N PHE A 297 -10.36 9.83 17.62
CA PHE A 297 -10.55 11.18 18.17
C PHE A 297 -9.86 11.35 19.52
N ARG A 298 -9.95 10.34 20.39
CA ARG A 298 -9.26 10.35 21.68
C ARG A 298 -7.74 10.39 21.52
N GLN A 299 -7.18 9.65 20.57
CA GLN A 299 -5.74 9.72 20.27
C GLN A 299 -5.32 11.09 19.70
N GLN A 300 -6.15 11.73 18.88
CA GLN A 300 -5.86 13.05 18.31
C GLN A 300 -5.85 14.19 19.33
N LYS A 301 -6.49 14.01 20.49
CA LYS A 301 -6.53 15.05 21.54
C LYS A 301 -5.13 15.52 21.97
N GLY A 302 -4.18 14.59 22.11
CA GLY A 302 -2.80 14.92 22.48
C GLY A 302 -2.10 15.77 21.43
N TYR A 303 -2.31 15.47 20.14
CA TYR A 303 -1.78 16.28 19.03
C TYR A 303 -2.38 17.68 18.98
N TYR A 304 -3.68 17.80 19.24
CA TYR A 304 -4.33 19.10 19.28
C TYR A 304 -3.76 20.00 20.39
N GLU A 305 -3.47 19.45 21.57
CA GLU A 305 -2.81 20.18 22.64
C GLU A 305 -1.38 20.60 22.27
N GLY A 306 -0.62 19.71 21.63
CA GLY A 306 0.70 20.02 21.08
C GLY A 306 0.65 21.14 20.03
N TYR A 307 -0.31 21.07 19.11
CA TYR A 307 -0.54 22.09 18.09
C TYR A 307 -0.90 23.45 18.70
N LYS A 308 -1.75 23.46 19.73
CA LYS A 308 -2.12 24.69 20.46
C LYS A 308 -0.90 25.32 21.15
N LYS A 309 -0.06 24.51 21.80
CA LYS A 309 1.20 24.97 22.41
C LYS A 309 2.16 25.51 21.36
N TRP A 310 2.35 24.81 20.25
CA TRP A 310 3.21 25.24 19.16
C TRP A 310 2.74 26.57 18.55
N ASN A 311 1.45 26.74 18.29
CA ASN A 311 0.91 28.01 17.80
C ASN A 311 1.12 29.15 18.80
N THR A 312 0.97 28.88 20.09
CA THR A 312 1.24 29.86 21.15
C THR A 312 2.72 30.26 21.16
N LEU A 313 3.63 29.29 21.11
CA LEU A 313 5.08 29.52 21.03
C LEU A 313 5.47 30.28 19.75
N LYS A 314 4.86 29.93 18.62
CA LYS A 314 5.08 30.61 17.34
C LYS A 314 4.65 32.07 17.39
N MET A 315 3.50 32.37 18.02
CA MET A 315 3.06 33.75 18.25
C MET A 315 4.03 34.52 19.14
N LEU A 316 4.46 33.92 20.27
CA LEU A 316 5.43 34.53 21.19
C LEU A 316 6.80 34.76 20.54
N HIS A 317 7.24 33.85 19.69
CA HIS A 317 8.48 33.99 18.93
C HIS A 317 8.39 35.11 17.90
N HIS A 318 7.29 35.19 17.13
CA HIS A 318 7.03 36.28 16.19
C HIS A 318 6.93 37.65 16.90
N SER A 319 6.36 37.70 18.10
CA SER A 319 6.26 38.92 18.89
C SER A 319 7.54 39.25 19.67
N LYS A 320 8.61 38.48 19.50
CA LYS A 320 9.88 38.61 20.24
C LYS A 320 9.71 38.70 21.76
N ALA A 321 8.68 38.04 22.31
CA ALA A 321 8.38 38.13 23.74
C ALA A 321 9.51 37.58 24.63
N TYR A 322 10.43 36.80 24.06
CA TYR A 322 11.63 36.29 24.70
C TYR A 322 12.73 37.36 24.90
N GLU A 323 12.65 38.53 24.26
CA GLU A 323 13.58 39.65 24.50
C GLU A 323 13.17 40.46 25.75
N ALA A 324 11.96 40.27 26.27
CA ALA A 324 11.40 41.00 27.42
C ALA A 324 11.34 40.17 28.72
N ALA A 325 11.82 38.92 28.70
CA ALA A 325 11.90 38.01 29.83
C ALA A 325 13.36 37.78 30.23
#